data_AF-A0A355YEU3-F1
#
_entry.id   AF-A0A355YEU3-F1
#
_cell.length_a   1.000
_cell.length_b   1.000
_cell.length_c   1.000
_cell.angle_alpha   90.00
_cell.angle_beta   90.00
_cell.angle_gamma   90.00
#
_symmetry.space_group_name_H-M   'P 1'
#
loop_
_entity.id
_entity.type
_entity.pdbx_description
1 polymer ?
#
loop_
_entity_poly.entity_id
_entity_poly.type
_entity_poly.pdbx_seq_one_letter_code
_entity_poly.pdbx_strand_id
1 'polypeptide(L)' 'TIPRGQRCRLTIRQLPGGEVVDVQFAPGCPYDDAGRRSVEAAVLRAQPLPFRGFESVFQRTLNFTFEAQDR' A
#
# COMPACT_ATOMS: atom_id res chain seq x y z
N THR A 1 3.41 -8.41 13.15
CA THR A 1 2.49 -9.47 12.78
C THR A 1 1.21 -8.89 12.20
N ILE A 2 0.64 -9.62 11.24
CA ILE A 2 -0.59 -9.25 10.55
C ILE A 2 -1.59 -10.35 10.90
N PRO A 3 -2.59 -10.08 11.76
CA PRO A 3 -3.56 -11.11 12.12
C PRO A 3 -4.43 -11.46 10.91
N ARG A 4 -4.85 -12.72 10.81
CA ARG A 4 -5.64 -13.22 9.68
C ARG A 4 -7.01 -12.55 9.61
N GLY A 5 -7.49 -12.30 8.39
CA GLY A 5 -8.80 -11.67 8.14
C GLY A 5 -8.90 -10.22 8.61
N GLN A 6 -7.82 -9.65 9.15
CA GLN A 6 -7.78 -8.24 9.51
C GLN A 6 -7.54 -7.40 8.26
N ARG A 7 -8.20 -6.24 8.25
CA ARG A 7 -8.11 -5.25 7.18
C ARG A 7 -7.43 -4.01 7.71
N CYS A 8 -6.57 -3.43 6.89
CA CYS A 8 -5.97 -2.14 7.16
C CYS A 8 -6.03 -1.28 5.91
N ARG A 9 -6.60 -0.08 6.04
CA ARG A 9 -6.57 0.91 4.96
C ARG A 9 -5.20 1.60 4.95
N LEU A 10 -4.68 1.78 3.75
CA LEU A 10 -3.41 2.42 3.45
C LEU A 10 -3.65 3.56 2.46
N THR A 11 -2.92 4.65 2.65
CA THR A 11 -2.84 5.74 1.68
C THR A 11 -1.42 5.77 1.14
N ILE A 12 -1.27 5.62 -0.18
CA ILE A 12 0.02 5.60 -0.87
C ILE A 12 0.13 6.84 -1.74
N ARG A 13 1.27 7.54 -1.70
CA ARG A 13 1.56 8.63 -2.65
C ARG A 13 2.61 8.18 -3.65
N GLN A 14 2.34 8.42 -4.92
CA GLN A 14 3.22 8.07 -6.03
C GLN A 14 3.51 9.25 -6.96
N LEU A 15 4.65 9.21 -7.65
CA LEU A 15 5.02 10.14 -8.71
C LEU A 15 4.53 9.64 -10.08
N PRO A 16 4.37 10.53 -11.08
CA PRO A 16 4.28 10.10 -12.48
C PRO A 16 5.47 9.18 -12.81
N GLY A 17 5.20 8.00 -13.36
CA GLY A 17 6.20 6.94 -13.50
C GLY A 17 6.07 5.79 -12.49
N GLY A 18 5.22 5.93 -11.46
CA GLY A 18 4.85 4.84 -10.55
C GLY A 18 5.72 4.69 -9.30
N GLU A 19 6.74 5.53 -9.11
CA GLU A 19 7.56 5.53 -7.90
C GLU A 19 6.71 5.91 -6.69
N VAL A 20 6.81 5.14 -5.59
CA VAL A 20 6.09 5.42 -4.34
C VAL A 20 6.98 6.20 -3.39
N VAL A 21 6.49 7.34 -2.93
CA VAL A 21 7.23 8.28 -2.07
C VAL A 21 6.72 8.32 -0.64
N ASP A 22 5.55 7.73 -0.37
CA ASP A 22 4.96 7.70 0.97
C ASP A 22 3.93 6.58 1.14
N VAL A 23 3.89 5.99 2.33
CA VAL A 23 2.92 4.97 2.74
C VAL A 23 2.40 5.32 4.12
N GLN A 24 1.09 5.55 4.24
CA GLN A 24 0.44 5.90 5.49
C GLN A 24 -0.60 4.86 5.87
N PHE A 25 -0.58 4.44 7.12
CA PHE A 25 -1.56 3.50 7.67
C PHE A 25 -2.71 4.28 8.30
N ALA A 26 -3.95 3.88 8.02
CA ALA A 26 -5.11 4.54 8.58
C ALA A 26 -5.13 4.44 10.13
N PRO A 27 -5.73 5.43 10.82
CA PRO A 27 -6.01 5.34 12.24
C PRO A 27 -6.80 4.05 12.54
N GLY A 28 -6.43 3.35 13.62
CA GLY A 28 -7.08 2.08 13.99
C GLY A 28 -6.66 0.86 13.17
N CYS A 29 -5.62 0.98 12.31
CA CYS A 29 -5.03 -0.18 11.65
C CYS A 29 -4.57 -1.22 12.70
N PRO A 30 -5.10 -2.46 12.67
CA PRO A 30 -4.90 -3.47 13.72
C PRO A 30 -3.51 -4.11 13.68
N TYR A 31 -2.67 -3.74 12.72
CA TYR A 31 -1.33 -4.29 12.57
C TYR A 31 -0.36 -3.63 13.55
N ASP A 32 0.45 -4.46 14.20
CA ASP A 32 1.59 -3.99 14.98
C ASP A 32 2.71 -3.45 14.07
N ASP A 33 3.77 -2.90 14.67
CA ASP A 33 4.88 -2.30 13.94
C ASP A 33 5.57 -3.26 12.96
N ALA A 34 5.73 -4.53 13.33
CA ALA A 34 6.34 -5.52 12.45
C ALA A 34 5.43 -5.84 11.25
N GLY A 35 4.11 -5.86 11.46
CA GLY A 35 3.12 -6.02 10.39
C GLY A 35 3.11 -4.82 9.44
N ARG A 36 3.13 -3.60 9.99
CA ARG A 36 3.20 -2.35 9.21
C ARG A 36 4.46 -2.30 8.35
N ARG A 37 5.63 -2.58 8.92
CA ARG A 37 6.90 -2.65 8.18
C ARG A 37 6.87 -3.68 7.06
N SER A 38 6.25 -4.85 7.30
CA SER A 38 6.12 -5.90 6.28
C SER A 38 5.26 -5.44 5.09
N VAL A 39 4.12 -4.78 5.36
CA VAL A 39 3.24 -4.23 4.33
C VAL A 39 3.91 -3.08 3.56
N GLU A 40 4.55 -2.16 4.28
CA GLU A 40 5.31 -1.06 3.68
C GLU A 40 6.41 -1.60 2.77
N ALA A 41 7.21 -2.56 3.23
CA ALA A 41 8.22 -3.21 2.41
C ALA A 41 7.63 -3.93 1.19
N ALA A 42 6.42 -4.47 1.26
CA ALA A 42 5.74 -5.05 0.11
C ALA A 42 5.34 -3.98 -0.92
N VAL A 43 4.82 -2.83 -0.46
CA VAL A 43 4.50 -1.69 -1.32
C VAL A 43 5.74 -1.14 -2.00
N LEU A 44 6.83 -0.92 -1.25
CA LEU A 44 8.08 -0.42 -1.80
C LEU A 44 8.69 -1.40 -2.82
N ARG A 45 8.59 -2.72 -2.58
CA ARG A 45 9.03 -3.73 -3.54
C ARG A 45 8.17 -3.82 -4.80
N ALA A 46 6.93 -3.35 -4.76
CA ALA A 46 6.04 -3.33 -5.92
C ALA A 46 6.31 -2.12 -6.84
N GLN A 47 7.23 -1.22 -6.46
CA GLN A 47 7.61 -0.10 -7.31
C GLN A 47 8.38 -0.55 -8.57
N PRO A 48 8.26 0.19 -9.68
CA PRO A 48 7.27 1.24 -9.91
C PRO A 48 5.87 0.64 -10.11
N LEU A 49 4.85 1.30 -9.55
CA LEU A 49 3.45 0.96 -9.82
C LEU A 49 3.12 1.14 -11.31
N PRO A 50 2.14 0.40 -11.86
CA PRO A 50 1.78 0.52 -13.28
C PRO A 50 1.41 1.96 -13.65
N PHE A 51 2.21 2.55 -14.54
CA PHE A 51 1.98 3.90 -15.08
C PHE A 51 1.78 3.88 -16.59
N ARG A 52 2.59 3.10 -17.32
CA ARG A 52 2.53 2.96 -18.78
C ARG A 52 1.18 2.37 -19.21
N GLY A 53 0.43 3.10 -20.03
CA GLY A 53 -0.92 2.72 -20.47
C GLY A 53 -2.04 3.10 -19.50
N PHE A 54 -1.71 3.67 -18.33
CA PHE A 54 -2.66 4.12 -17.30
C PHE A 54 -2.55 5.63 -17.03
N GLU A 55 -1.84 6.38 -17.88
CA GLU A 55 -1.53 7.80 -17.67
C GLU A 55 -2.80 8.66 -17.56
N SER A 56 -3.85 8.33 -18.33
CA SER A 56 -5.13 9.06 -18.33
C SER A 56 -5.93 8.92 -17.03
N VAL A 57 -5.67 7.88 -16.26
CA VAL A 57 -6.34 7.58 -14.97
C VAL A 57 -5.37 7.67 -13.79
N PHE A 58 -4.19 8.25 -14.02
CA PHE A 58 -3.19 8.41 -12.98
C PHE A 58 -3.76 9.18 -11.79
N GLN A 59 -3.54 8.62 -10.59
CA GLN A 59 -3.86 9.26 -9.33
C GLN A 59 -2.59 9.34 -8.49
N ARG A 60 -2.23 10.55 -8.06
CA ARG A 60 -1.05 10.78 -7.20
C ARG A 60 -1.21 10.10 -5.84
N THR A 61 -2.44 10.01 -5.34
CA THR A 61 -2.76 9.43 -4.04
C THR A 61 -3.72 8.28 -4.25
N LEU A 62 -3.34 7.10 -3.78
CA LEU A 62 -4.11 5.87 -3.90
C LEU A 62 -4.51 5.38 -2.51
N ASN A 63 -5.77 4.94 -2.36
CA ASN A 63 -6.27 4.35 -1.13
C ASN A 63 -6.49 2.85 -1.33
N PHE A 64 -5.77 2.03 -0.57
CA PHE A 64 -5.85 0.57 -0.64
C PHE A 64 -6.37 0.01 0.68
N THR A 65 -7.03 -1.15 0.62
CA THR A 65 -7.29 -1.96 1.82
C THR A 65 -6.48 -3.23 1.71
N PHE A 66 -5.51 -3.39 2.59
CA PHE A 66 -4.70 -4.60 2.69
C PHE A 66 -5.39 -5.59 3.62
N GLU A 67 -5.57 -6.83 3.16
CA GLU A 67 -6.13 -7.92 3.94
C GLU A 67 -5.24 -9.15 3.78
N ALA A 68 -4.72 -9.69 4.88
CA ALA A 68 -3.93 -10.91 4.84
C ALA A 68 -4.85 -12.13 4.71
N GLN A 69 -4.81 -12.75 3.53
CA GLN A 69 -5.45 -14.05 3.25
C GLN A 69 -4.46 -15.18 3.51
N ASP A 70 -4.96 -16.30 4.05
CA ASP A 70 -4.28 -17.59 3.94
C ASP A 70 -4.72 -18.23 2.62
N ARG A 71 -3.76 -18.78 1.88
CA ARG A 71 -3.99 -19.33 0.54
C ARG A 71 -4.64 -20.71 0.60
#